data_AF-S2R9B6-F1
#
_entry.id   AF-S2R9B6-F1
#
_cell.length_a   1.000
_cell.length_b   1.000
_cell.length_c   1.000
_cell.angle_alpha   90.00
_cell.angle_beta   90.00
_cell.angle_gamma   90.00
#
_symmetry.space_group_name_H-M   'P 1'
#
loop_
_entity.id
_entity.type
_entity.pdbx_description
1 polymer ?
#
loop_
_entity_poly.entity_id
_entity_poly.type
_entity_poly.pdbx_seq_one_letter_code
_entity_poly.pdbx_strand_id
1 'polypeptide(L)'
;ALKQPVKDYSGGMKRRLSLAIALISQPQLLILDEPTVGIDPELRQQIWHELHRLADQGVAIILTTHVMADAEEADTLLMIRNGTAIAQGTPAQLKADYQTDSIEAVFLAAGRQQDAH
;
A
#
# COMPACT_ATOMS: atom_id res chain seq x y z
N ALA A 1 6.56 -23.23 -15.99
CA ALA A 1 7.27 -22.29 -15.09
C ALA A 1 7.17 -22.62 -13.58
N LEU A 2 6.29 -23.53 -13.12
CA LEU A 2 6.05 -23.78 -11.67
C LEU A 2 6.85 -24.93 -11.03
N LYS A 3 7.93 -25.43 -11.66
CA LYS A 3 8.70 -26.60 -11.17
C LYS A 3 10.06 -26.26 -10.54
N GLN A 4 10.37 -24.98 -10.35
CA GLN A 4 11.63 -24.54 -9.74
C GLN A 4 11.49 -24.43 -8.21
N PRO A 5 12.50 -24.83 -7.43
CA PRO A 5 12.46 -24.67 -5.98
C PRO A 5 12.56 -23.19 -5.60
N VAL A 6 11.91 -22.82 -4.49
CA VAL A 6 11.77 -21.41 -4.03
C VAL A 6 13.12 -20.69 -3.88
N LYS A 7 14.20 -21.42 -3.60
CA LYS A 7 15.56 -20.85 -3.52
C LYS A 7 16.00 -20.14 -4.81
N ASP A 8 15.50 -20.60 -5.96
CA ASP A 8 15.88 -20.10 -7.29
C ASP A 8 14.92 -18.99 -7.77
N TYR A 9 13.94 -18.60 -6.96
CA TYR A 9 12.99 -17.52 -7.29
C TYR A 9 13.66 -16.16 -7.11
N SER A 10 13.38 -15.23 -8.04
CA SER A 10 13.70 -13.81 -7.86
C SER A 10 12.97 -13.24 -6.64
N GLY A 11 13.40 -12.08 -6.14
CA GLY A 11 12.71 -11.39 -5.02
C GLY A 11 11.21 -11.22 -5.29
N GLY A 12 10.84 -10.72 -6.47
CA GLY A 12 9.45 -10.57 -6.88
C GLY A 12 8.68 -11.89 -6.97
N MET A 13 9.32 -12.99 -7.40
CA MET A 13 8.70 -14.31 -7.41
C MET A 13 8.43 -14.84 -5.98
N LYS A 14 9.36 -14.64 -5.05
CA LYS A 14 9.17 -15.00 -3.63
C LYS A 14 8.05 -14.17 -3.01
N ARG A 15 7.97 -12.88 -3.36
CA ARG A 15 6.92 -11.97 -2.89
C ARG A 15 5.53 -12.42 -3.36
N ARG A 16 5.38 -12.72 -4.66
CA ARG A 16 4.14 -13.28 -5.21
C ARG A 16 3.73 -14.59 -4.54
N LEU A 17 4.68 -15.49 -4.32
CA LEU A 17 4.40 -16.74 -3.63
C LEU A 17 3.93 -16.48 -2.19
N SER A 18 4.56 -15.54 -1.48
CA SER A 18 4.13 -15.15 -0.13
C SER A 18 2.71 -14.57 -0.12
N LEU A 19 2.38 -13.70 -1.07
CA LEU A 19 1.03 -13.15 -1.21
C LEU A 19 0.02 -14.26 -1.53
N ALA A 20 0.33 -15.13 -2.49
CA ALA A 20 -0.50 -16.28 -2.83
C ALA A 20 -0.75 -17.20 -1.62
N ILE A 21 0.28 -17.48 -0.82
CA ILE A 21 0.17 -18.26 0.42
C ILE A 21 -0.80 -17.60 1.40
N ALA A 22 -0.71 -16.28 1.61
CA ALA A 22 -1.61 -15.55 2.49
C ALA A 22 -3.08 -15.67 2.03
N LEU A 23 -3.32 -15.61 0.71
CA LEU A 23 -4.66 -15.64 0.12
C LEU A 23 -5.32 -17.02 0.12
N ILE A 24 -4.55 -18.13 0.18
CA ILE A 24 -5.10 -19.50 0.23
C ILE A 24 -6.09 -19.68 1.39
N SER A 25 -5.84 -19.00 2.51
CA SER A 25 -6.66 -19.11 3.72
C SER A 25 -8.00 -18.36 3.65
N GLN A 26 -8.26 -17.61 2.57
CA GLN A 26 -9.43 -16.72 2.42
C GLN A 26 -9.63 -15.84 3.67
N PRO A 27 -8.61 -15.03 4.04
CA PRO A 27 -8.66 -14.28 5.28
C PRO A 27 -9.69 -13.16 5.20
N GLN A 28 -10.30 -12.83 6.35
CA GLN A 28 -11.15 -11.64 6.47
C GLN A 28 -10.33 -10.35 6.65
N LEU A 29 -9.05 -10.48 7.07
CA LEU A 29 -8.11 -9.37 7.25
C LEU A 29 -6.75 -9.76 6.68
N LEU A 30 -6.22 -8.91 5.80
CA LEU A 30 -4.90 -9.05 5.21
C LEU A 30 -4.02 -7.87 5.65
N ILE A 31 -2.85 -8.14 6.23
CA ILE A 31 -1.87 -7.12 6.61
C ILE A 31 -0.62 -7.31 5.76
N LEU A 32 -0.26 -6.28 4.98
CA LEU A 32 0.83 -6.33 4.01
C LEU A 32 1.85 -5.24 4.32
N ASP A 33 3.08 -5.64 4.63
CA ASP A 33 4.15 -4.69 4.89
C ASP A 33 4.94 -4.41 3.61
N GLU A 34 4.79 -3.25 2.98
CA GLU A 34 5.44 -2.84 1.71
C GLU A 34 5.30 -3.87 0.56
N PRO A 35 4.08 -4.28 0.16
CA PRO A 35 3.88 -5.40 -0.76
C PRO A 35 4.45 -5.19 -2.18
N THR A 36 4.59 -3.94 -2.61
CA THR A 36 4.90 -3.51 -3.98
C THR A 36 6.33 -3.00 -4.19
N VAL A 37 7.13 -2.86 -3.12
CA VAL A 37 8.48 -2.29 -3.19
C VAL A 37 9.43 -3.24 -3.93
N GLY A 38 10.20 -2.69 -4.88
CA GLY A 38 11.16 -3.45 -5.69
C GLY A 38 10.52 -4.36 -6.74
N ILE A 39 9.22 -4.18 -7.02
CA ILE A 39 8.48 -4.88 -8.07
C ILE A 39 8.45 -4.02 -9.33
N ASP A 40 8.49 -4.64 -10.50
CA ASP A 40 8.37 -3.96 -11.78
C ASP A 40 6.98 -3.31 -11.95
N PRO A 41 6.85 -2.24 -12.77
CA PRO A 41 5.60 -1.48 -12.87
C PRO A 41 4.38 -2.31 -13.30
N GLU A 42 4.57 -3.28 -14.21
CA GLU A 42 3.48 -4.11 -14.72
C GLU A 42 2.95 -5.03 -13.63
N LEU A 43 3.84 -5.71 -12.89
CA LEU A 43 3.42 -6.57 -11.80
C LEU A 43 2.81 -5.79 -10.63
N ARG A 44 3.28 -4.57 -10.35
CA ARG A 44 2.68 -3.71 -9.34
C ARG A 44 1.21 -3.43 -9.64
N GLN A 45 0.88 -3.12 -10.89
CA GLN A 45 -0.49 -2.90 -11.32
C GLN A 45 -1.36 -4.16 -11.14
N GLN A 46 -0.81 -5.34 -11.45
CA GLN A 46 -1.52 -6.62 -11.24
C GLN A 46 -1.79 -6.88 -9.75
N ILE A 47 -0.85 -6.55 -8.86
CA ILE A 47 -1.03 -6.67 -7.40
C ILE A 47 -2.18 -5.78 -6.94
N TRP A 48 -2.18 -4.50 -7.32
CA TRP A 48 -3.25 -3.56 -6.93
C TRP A 48 -4.62 -4.01 -7.44
N HIS A 49 -4.71 -4.48 -8.68
CA HIS A 49 -5.95 -5.02 -9.22
C HIS A 49 -6.50 -6.18 -8.36
N GLU A 50 -5.61 -7.08 -7.92
CA GLU A 50 -6.00 -8.20 -7.06
C GLU A 50 -6.38 -7.75 -5.65
N LEU A 51 -5.68 -6.75 -5.08
CA LEU A 51 -6.04 -6.18 -3.78
C LEU A 51 -7.42 -5.53 -3.81
N HIS A 52 -7.74 -4.75 -4.84
CA HIS A 52 -9.09 -4.21 -5.02
C HIS A 52 -10.14 -5.30 -5.17
N ARG A 53 -9.86 -6.33 -5.98
CA ARG A 53 -10.77 -7.47 -6.14
C ARG A 53 -11.07 -8.16 -4.82
N LEU A 54 -10.08 -8.27 -3.93
CA LEU A 54 -10.26 -8.86 -2.59
C LEU A 54 -11.04 -7.93 -1.66
N ALA A 55 -10.77 -6.62 -1.70
CA ALA A 55 -11.52 -5.62 -0.95
C ALA A 55 -13.00 -5.63 -1.33
N ASP A 56 -13.31 -5.72 -2.64
CA ASP A 56 -14.68 -5.86 -3.17
C ASP A 56 -15.39 -7.13 -2.69
N GLN A 57 -14.62 -8.17 -2.32
CA GLN A 57 -15.13 -9.41 -1.74
C GLN A 57 -15.33 -9.35 -0.23
N GLY A 58 -15.07 -8.19 0.39
CA GLY A 58 -15.24 -7.95 1.83
C GLY A 58 -14.01 -8.28 2.66
N VAL A 59 -12.84 -8.49 2.05
CA VAL A 59 -11.58 -8.64 2.77
C VAL A 59 -11.09 -7.27 3.22
N ALA A 60 -10.87 -7.07 4.53
CA ALA A 60 -10.21 -5.87 5.02
C ALA A 60 -8.71 -5.95 4.72
N ILE A 61 -8.13 -4.89 4.17
CA ILE A 61 -6.71 -4.85 3.80
C ILE A 61 -6.04 -3.66 4.50
N ILE A 62 -4.97 -3.95 5.23
CA ILE A 62 -4.08 -2.93 5.78
C ILE A 62 -2.74 -3.10 5.08
N LEU A 63 -2.27 -2.06 4.41
CA LEU A 63 -0.96 -2.06 3.77
C LEU A 63 -0.12 -0.89 4.25
N THR A 64 1.18 -1.12 4.41
CA THR A 64 2.16 -0.06 4.61
C THR A 64 2.88 0.20 3.30
N THR A 65 3.20 1.46 3.05
CA THR A 65 4.02 1.86 1.91
C THR A 65 4.68 3.20 2.19
N HIS A 66 5.90 3.38 1.70
CA HIS A 66 6.56 4.68 1.61
C HIS A 66 6.46 5.26 0.18
N VAL A 67 5.80 4.56 -0.74
CA VAL A 67 5.61 4.98 -2.14
C VAL A 67 4.30 5.74 -2.26
N MET A 68 4.36 7.05 -2.51
CA MET A 68 3.17 7.91 -2.55
C MET A 68 2.18 7.53 -3.66
N ALA A 69 2.66 6.99 -4.79
CA ALA A 69 1.79 6.49 -5.85
C ALA A 69 0.95 5.29 -5.39
N ASP A 70 1.52 4.41 -4.56
CA ASP A 70 0.81 3.27 -3.98
C ASP A 70 -0.20 3.75 -2.92
N ALA A 71 0.12 4.82 -2.20
CA ALA A 71 -0.83 5.45 -1.28
C ALA A 71 -2.05 6.03 -2.03
N GLU A 72 -1.91 6.50 -3.27
CA GLU A 72 -3.06 7.04 -4.03
C GLU A 72 -4.10 5.98 -4.39
N GLU A 73 -3.72 4.71 -4.47
CA GLU A 73 -4.63 3.58 -4.77
C GLU A 73 -5.47 3.16 -3.55
N ALA A 74 -5.11 3.58 -2.33
CA ALA A 74 -5.81 3.17 -1.12
C ALA A 74 -7.15 3.91 -0.94
N ASP A 75 -8.17 3.20 -0.43
CA ASP A 75 -9.47 3.81 -0.09
C ASP A 75 -9.35 4.88 1.00
N THR A 76 -8.46 4.66 1.96
CA THR A 76 -8.20 5.57 3.08
C THR A 76 -6.72 5.53 3.45
N LEU A 77 -6.19 6.69 3.80
CA LEU A 77 -4.81 6.89 4.20
C LEU A 77 -4.72 7.26 5.67
N LEU A 78 -3.67 6.75 6.31
CA LEU A 78 -3.19 7.18 7.61
C LEU A 78 -1.70 7.54 7.44
N MET A 79 -1.39 8.83 7.42
CA MET A 79 -0.02 9.31 7.30
C MET A 79 0.62 9.35 8.68
N ILE A 80 1.81 8.75 8.80
CA ILE A 80 2.54 8.67 10.07
C ILE A 80 3.91 9.31 9.89
N ARG A 81 4.30 10.16 10.84
CA ARG A 81 5.66 10.72 10.96
C ARG A 81 6.05 10.75 12.44
N ASN A 82 7.29 10.39 12.73
CA ASN A 82 7.83 10.33 14.11
C ASN A 82 6.95 9.50 15.09
N GLY A 83 6.32 8.42 14.59
CA GLY A 83 5.46 7.56 15.40
C GLY A 83 4.06 8.12 15.70
N THR A 84 3.69 9.26 15.13
CA THR A 84 2.39 9.90 15.33
C THR A 84 1.64 10.05 14.00
N ALA A 85 0.31 9.91 14.04
CA ALA A 85 -0.54 10.20 12.91
C ALA A 85 -0.57 11.72 12.64
N ILE A 86 -0.31 12.12 11.40
CA ILE A 86 -0.27 13.53 10.98
C ILE A 86 -1.45 13.91 10.08
N ALA A 87 -2.05 12.94 9.39
CA ALA A 87 -3.22 13.13 8.56
C ALA A 87 -3.94 11.80 8.36
N GLN A 88 -5.27 11.86 8.23
CA GLN A 88 -6.10 10.69 7.95
C GLN A 88 -7.29 11.09 7.08
N GLY A 89 -7.62 10.27 6.07
CA GLY A 89 -8.75 10.52 5.18
C GLY A 89 -8.59 9.80 3.85
N THR A 90 -9.55 9.97 2.94
CA THR A 90 -9.36 9.48 1.57
C THR A 90 -8.29 10.30 0.85
N PRO A 91 -7.60 9.76 -0.17
CA PRO A 91 -6.65 10.53 -0.98
C PRO A 91 -7.25 11.84 -1.51
N ALA A 92 -8.51 11.80 -1.98
CA ALA A 92 -9.21 12.97 -2.49
C ALA A 92 -9.51 14.03 -1.40
N GLN A 93 -9.95 13.59 -0.22
CA GLN A 93 -10.19 14.49 0.91
C GLN A 93 -8.91 15.19 1.34
N LEU A 94 -7.83 14.43 1.51
CA LEU A 94 -6.54 14.98 1.92
C LEU A 94 -5.98 15.98 0.90
N LYS A 95 -6.09 15.70 -0.41
CA LYS A 95 -5.71 16.65 -1.45
C LYS A 95 -6.49 17.96 -1.36
N ALA A 96 -7.80 17.87 -1.11
CA ALA A 96 -8.68 19.04 -0.97
C ALA A 96 -8.37 19.86 0.30
N ASP A 97 -8.22 19.19 1.45
CA ASP A 97 -8.01 19.83 2.75
C ASP A 97 -6.69 20.63 2.80
N TYR A 98 -5.65 20.08 2.16
CA TYR A 98 -4.34 20.72 2.09
C TYR A 98 -4.16 21.61 0.84
N GLN A 99 -5.15 21.67 -0.04
CA GLN A 99 -5.12 22.44 -1.29
C GLN A 99 -3.93 22.07 -2.19
N THR A 100 -3.73 20.77 -2.42
CA THR A 100 -2.62 20.23 -3.22
C THR A 100 -3.09 19.15 -4.19
N ASP A 101 -2.31 18.92 -5.25
CA ASP A 101 -2.66 17.93 -6.29
C ASP A 101 -2.08 16.52 -6.02
N SER A 102 -1.20 16.36 -5.04
CA SER A 102 -0.50 15.09 -4.77
C SER A 102 -0.47 14.72 -3.29
N ILE A 103 -0.49 13.40 -3.01
CA ILE A 103 -0.37 12.87 -1.65
C ILE A 103 1.00 13.18 -1.03
N GLU A 104 2.04 13.28 -1.85
CA GLU A 104 3.37 13.73 -1.41
C GLU A 104 3.33 15.15 -0.83
N ALA A 105 2.64 16.08 -1.48
CA ALA A 105 2.52 17.45 -1.02
C ALA A 105 1.71 17.54 0.29
N VAL A 106 0.65 16.74 0.43
CA VAL A 106 -0.09 16.57 1.69
C VAL A 106 0.87 16.13 2.81
N PHE A 107 1.67 15.09 2.59
CA PHE A 107 2.58 14.55 3.60
C PHE A 107 3.59 15.61 4.08
N LEU A 108 4.16 16.39 3.14
CA LEU A 108 5.07 17.49 3.46
C LEU A 108 4.38 18.65 4.19
N ALA A 109 3.13 18.97 3.86
CA ALA A 109 2.37 20.02 4.51
C ALA A 109 1.96 19.63 5.95
N ALA A 110 1.38 18.44 6.12
CA ALA A 110 1.02 17.87 7.41
C ALA A 110 2.25 17.72 8.32
N GLY A 111 3.38 17.28 7.76
CA GLY A 111 4.64 17.16 8.48
C GLY A 111 5.16 18.50 9.00
N ARG A 112 5.05 19.59 8.22
CA ARG A 112 5.47 20.93 8.67
C ARG A 112 4.60 21.46 9.82
N GLN A 113 3.32 21.11 9.86
CA GLN A 113 2.44 21.47 10.98
C GLN A 113 2.85 20.76 12.27
N GLN A 114 3.24 19.48 12.18
CA GLN A 114 3.75 18.74 13.34
C GLN A 114 5.04 19.35 13.89
N ASP A 115 5.99 19.73 13.04
CA ASP A 115 7.27 20.31 13.47
C ASP A 115 7.11 21.73 14.07
N ALA A 116 5.95 22.38 13.88
CA ALA A 116 5.62 23.69 14.43
C ALA A 116 5.02 23.63 15.86
N HIS A 117 4.77 22.42 16.37
CA HIS A 117 4.26 22.13 17.71
C HIS A 117 5.35 21.56 18.63
#